data_AF-A0AAE3KMQ2-F1
#
_entry.id   AF-A0AAE3KMQ2-F1
#
_cell.length_a   1.000
_cell.length_b   1.000
_cell.length_c   1.000
_cell.angle_alpha   90.00
_cell.angle_beta   90.00
_cell.angle_gamma   90.00
#
_symmetry.space_group_name_H-M   'P 1'
#
loop_
_entity.id
_entity.type
_entity.pdbx_description
1 polymer ?
#
loop_
_entity_poly.entity_id
_entity_poly.type
_entity_poly.pdbx_seq_one_letter_code
_entity_poly.pdbx_strand_id
1 'polypeptide(L)'
;MDKNNIRLTGDIEGSFYPSTQAEIVRNVVLQAPLKLNGGLFAQNITNIGGGSVNGPVLATAEITLSHPQPGSSPLKFLSGINATLSIAITESGKEIQETVVSHTSKASVVVQGDVVSDSVKLDNALIFGNVRSREVSLVNSIIVGSIFAEETLRLENSNFVALSGGRVILKGRNGCWLPYLTSLEPIQFADTILANGETMPAQLRYLSLCRSSQLGCGFKSGGIACEPFVTGKCGYHQVCLGSADIYPDQTEDGRTLYALNLAQRALNLAPIEQEIQQVELFLKQLMMYEHLDKSSQEQARESWAEKLRPEEKELLEMTVAML
;
A
#
# COMPACT_ATOMS: atom_id res chain seq x y z
N MET A 1 27.17 25.12 -11.52
CA MET A 1 26.13 24.16 -11.93
C MET A 1 26.66 22.78 -11.66
N ASP A 2 26.04 22.06 -10.74
CA ASP A 2 26.43 20.69 -10.43
C ASP A 2 26.08 19.81 -11.64
N LYS A 3 27.09 19.40 -12.42
CA LYS A 3 26.90 18.67 -13.69
C LYS A 3 26.31 17.27 -13.49
N ASN A 4 26.22 16.80 -12.25
CA ASN A 4 25.79 15.45 -11.90
C ASN A 4 24.30 15.35 -11.51
N ASN A 5 23.64 16.48 -11.29
CA ASN A 5 22.25 16.53 -10.85
C ASN A 5 21.36 17.17 -11.92
N ILE A 6 20.42 16.39 -12.47
CA ILE A 6 19.43 16.87 -13.43
C ILE A 6 18.12 17.14 -12.71
N ARG A 7 17.55 18.33 -12.91
CA ARG A 7 16.23 18.69 -12.38
C ARG A 7 15.18 18.48 -13.47
N LEU A 8 14.16 17.67 -13.18
CA LEU A 8 12.99 17.50 -14.05
C LEU A 8 11.82 18.29 -13.47
N THR A 9 11.22 19.13 -14.30
CA THR A 9 10.06 19.97 -13.98
C THR A 9 9.29 20.32 -15.26
N GLY A 10 8.01 20.65 -15.14
CA GLY A 10 7.10 20.91 -16.24
C GLY A 10 6.41 19.65 -16.78
N ASP A 11 5.84 19.77 -17.99
CA ASP A 11 5.26 18.67 -18.75
C ASP A 11 6.31 18.16 -19.75
N ILE A 12 6.69 16.89 -19.62
CA ILE A 12 7.76 16.26 -20.39
C ILE A 12 7.17 15.05 -21.12
N GLU A 13 7.18 15.13 -22.44
CA GLU A 13 6.83 14.02 -23.32
C GLU A 13 7.99 13.02 -23.43
N GLY A 14 7.66 11.73 -23.40
CA GLY A 14 8.63 10.64 -23.53
C GLY A 14 9.37 10.30 -22.23
N SER A 15 10.40 9.48 -22.37
CA SER A 15 11.13 8.92 -21.23
C SER A 15 12.47 9.61 -20.99
N PHE A 16 12.88 9.64 -19.72
CA PHE A 16 14.20 10.12 -19.32
C PHE A 16 15.15 8.93 -19.11
N TYR A 17 15.88 8.56 -20.16
CA TYR A 17 16.90 7.51 -20.14
C TYR A 17 18.28 8.06 -20.54
N PRO A 18 19.37 7.51 -19.96
CA PRO A 18 20.73 7.77 -20.44
C PRO A 18 20.84 7.45 -21.93
N SER A 19 21.30 8.42 -22.71
CA SER A 19 21.64 8.22 -24.13
C SER A 19 23.12 7.89 -24.32
N THR A 20 23.93 8.13 -23.28
CA THR A 20 25.36 7.81 -23.26
C THR A 20 25.78 7.15 -21.95
N GLN A 21 26.90 6.44 -21.95
CA GLN A 21 27.40 5.75 -20.76
C GLN A 21 27.71 6.71 -19.60
N ALA A 22 28.16 7.93 -19.90
CA ALA A 22 28.42 8.96 -18.89
C ALA A 22 27.14 9.46 -18.19
N GLU A 23 25.96 9.19 -18.75
CA GLU A 23 24.68 9.62 -18.19
C GLU A 23 24.08 8.62 -17.21
N ILE A 24 24.57 7.39 -17.19
CA ILE A 24 24.11 6.33 -16.28
C ILE A 24 24.29 6.72 -14.81
N VAL A 25 25.33 7.51 -14.51
CA VAL A 25 25.69 7.96 -13.16
C VAL A 25 25.05 9.30 -12.77
N ARG A 26 24.07 9.79 -13.54
CA ARG A 26 23.40 11.04 -13.20
C ARG A 26 22.33 10.83 -12.15
N ASN A 27 22.26 11.76 -11.22
CA ASN A 27 21.14 11.84 -10.29
C ASN A 27 20.03 12.69 -10.90
N VAL A 28 18.80 12.36 -10.56
CA VAL A 28 17.62 13.10 -10.99
C VAL A 28 16.88 13.65 -9.78
N VAL A 29 16.54 14.92 -9.84
CA VAL A 29 15.71 15.61 -8.85
C VAL A 29 14.37 15.91 -9.51
N LEU A 30 13.31 15.30 -8.98
CA LEU A 30 11.93 15.53 -9.39
C LEU A 30 11.40 16.78 -8.67
N GLN A 31 11.06 17.83 -9.40
CA GLN A 31 10.64 19.10 -8.83
C GLN A 31 9.29 19.54 -9.36
N ALA A 32 8.37 19.85 -8.44
CA ALA A 32 7.05 20.34 -8.79
C ALA A 32 7.08 21.69 -9.54
N PRO A 33 6.19 21.91 -10.52
CA PRO A 33 5.26 20.94 -11.09
C PRO A 33 6.01 19.91 -11.95
N LEU A 34 5.57 18.65 -11.97
CA LEU A 34 6.15 17.60 -12.81
C LEU A 34 5.06 16.68 -13.37
N LYS A 35 5.10 16.48 -14.68
CA LYS A 35 4.39 15.42 -15.39
C LYS A 35 5.35 14.81 -16.42
N LEU A 36 5.76 13.57 -16.21
CA LEU A 36 6.62 12.82 -17.13
C LEU A 36 5.81 11.71 -17.80
N ASN A 37 5.51 11.86 -19.09
CA ASN A 37 4.74 10.92 -19.89
C ASN A 37 5.63 9.79 -20.45
N GLY A 38 6.44 9.18 -19.57
CA GLY A 38 7.36 8.10 -19.91
C GLY A 38 8.13 7.58 -18.69
N GLY A 39 9.08 6.68 -18.93
CA GLY A 39 9.90 6.08 -17.88
C GLY A 39 11.03 6.98 -17.40
N LEU A 40 11.62 6.63 -16.27
CA LEU A 40 12.72 7.36 -15.65
C LEU A 40 13.83 6.40 -15.25
N PHE A 41 15.06 6.71 -15.67
CA PHE A 41 16.27 6.03 -15.22
C PHE A 41 17.27 7.03 -14.66
N ALA A 42 17.84 6.72 -13.50
CA ALA A 42 18.91 7.50 -12.89
C ALA A 42 19.78 6.64 -11.96
N GLN A 43 20.90 7.20 -11.49
CA GLN A 43 21.65 6.60 -10.39
C GLN A 43 20.88 6.76 -9.08
N ASN A 44 20.61 8.01 -8.70
CA ASN A 44 19.76 8.36 -7.56
C ASN A 44 18.60 9.22 -8.02
N ILE A 45 17.43 9.02 -7.42
CA ILE A 45 16.24 9.83 -7.67
C ILE A 45 15.85 10.48 -6.35
N THR A 46 15.77 11.80 -6.33
CA THR A 46 15.28 12.56 -5.18
C THR A 46 14.03 13.31 -5.58
N ASN A 47 13.00 13.27 -4.73
CA ASN A 47 11.82 14.08 -4.91
C ASN A 47 11.86 15.34 -4.05
N ILE A 48 11.48 16.48 -4.65
CA ILE A 48 11.24 17.75 -3.96
C ILE A 48 9.86 18.28 -4.43
N GLY A 49 8.78 17.61 -4.01
CA GLY A 49 7.40 18.08 -4.19
C GLY A 49 6.47 17.12 -4.96
N GLY A 50 5.24 17.55 -5.25
CA GLY A 50 4.28 16.73 -5.99
C GLY A 50 4.62 16.54 -7.48
N GLY A 51 3.95 15.58 -8.13
CA GLY A 51 4.09 15.34 -9.57
C GLY A 51 3.63 13.96 -9.99
N SER A 52 3.83 13.62 -11.26
CA SER A 52 3.54 12.29 -11.80
C SER A 52 4.61 11.81 -12.77
N VAL A 53 4.91 10.51 -12.71
CA VAL A 53 5.71 9.76 -13.69
C VAL A 53 4.88 8.58 -14.16
N ASN A 54 4.55 8.56 -15.45
CA ASN A 54 3.61 7.59 -16.01
C ASN A 54 4.28 6.26 -16.38
N GLY A 55 5.56 6.27 -16.70
CA GLY A 55 6.32 5.07 -17.04
C GLY A 55 7.08 4.48 -15.85
N PRO A 56 7.80 3.37 -16.07
CA PRO A 56 8.54 2.68 -15.02
C PRO A 56 9.71 3.52 -14.53
N VAL A 57 9.96 3.46 -13.23
CA VAL A 57 11.06 4.20 -12.59
C VAL A 57 12.12 3.22 -12.09
N LEU A 58 13.36 3.43 -12.53
CA LEU A 58 14.51 2.60 -12.16
C LEU A 58 15.65 3.48 -11.64
N ALA A 59 16.07 3.25 -10.41
CA ALA A 59 17.29 3.81 -9.83
C ALA A 59 18.33 2.71 -9.64
N THR A 60 19.58 2.94 -10.10
CA THR A 60 20.65 1.96 -9.88
C THR A 60 21.21 1.99 -8.46
N ALA A 61 20.84 2.98 -7.64
CA ALA A 61 21.21 3.08 -6.24
C ALA A 61 19.97 3.35 -5.37
N GLU A 62 19.57 4.61 -5.21
CA GLU A 62 18.57 5.00 -4.21
C GLU A 62 17.44 5.86 -4.78
N ILE A 63 16.24 5.72 -4.20
CA ILE A 63 15.11 6.63 -4.38
C ILE A 63 14.78 7.26 -3.03
N THR A 64 14.98 8.56 -2.93
CA THR A 64 14.65 9.38 -1.75
C THR A 64 13.40 10.21 -2.02
N LEU A 65 12.37 9.98 -1.21
CA LEU A 65 11.07 10.62 -1.34
C LEU A 65 10.82 11.57 -0.18
N SER A 66 10.10 12.65 -0.46
CA SER A 66 9.70 13.65 0.54
C SER A 66 8.19 13.72 0.64
N HIS A 67 7.69 14.19 1.79
CA HIS A 67 6.27 14.49 1.94
C HIS A 67 5.87 15.65 1.01
N PRO A 68 4.67 15.61 0.43
CA PRO A 68 4.15 16.74 -0.32
C PRO A 68 3.97 17.95 0.60
N GLN A 69 4.24 19.14 0.08
CA GLN A 69 3.95 20.38 0.78
C GLN A 69 2.43 20.49 1.05
N PRO A 70 1.99 21.13 2.15
CA PRO A 70 0.58 21.30 2.43
C PRO A 70 -0.20 21.89 1.25
N GLY A 71 -1.26 21.22 0.81
CA GLY A 71 -2.07 21.64 -0.35
C GLY A 71 -1.52 21.22 -1.71
N SER A 72 -0.39 20.52 -1.77
CA SER A 72 0.13 19.90 -3.00
C SER A 72 -0.38 18.48 -3.17
N SER A 73 -0.48 18.02 -4.43
CA SER A 73 -0.76 16.62 -4.71
C SER A 73 0.43 15.72 -4.31
N PRO A 74 0.20 14.45 -3.96
CA PRO A 74 1.26 13.47 -3.80
C PRO A 74 2.13 13.35 -5.05
N LEU A 75 3.35 12.83 -4.89
CA LEU A 75 4.10 12.29 -6.00
C LEU A 75 3.47 10.95 -6.43
N LYS A 76 3.22 10.79 -7.72
CA LYS A 76 2.62 9.59 -8.30
C LYS A 76 3.59 8.88 -9.23
N PHE A 77 3.72 7.56 -9.06
CA PHE A 77 4.42 6.67 -9.96
C PHE A 77 3.40 5.66 -10.51
N LEU A 78 3.12 5.70 -11.81
CA LEU A 78 2.00 4.93 -12.38
C LEU A 78 2.40 3.59 -13.02
N SER A 79 3.68 3.20 -12.93
CA SER A 79 4.19 1.95 -13.51
C SER A 79 5.25 1.26 -12.64
N GLY A 80 5.13 1.40 -11.33
CA GLY A 80 6.03 0.81 -10.33
C GLY A 80 7.36 1.56 -10.21
N ILE A 81 8.08 1.23 -9.14
CA ILE A 81 9.39 1.81 -8.81
C ILE A 81 10.36 0.71 -8.40
N ASN A 82 11.59 0.81 -8.90
CA ASN A 82 12.67 -0.10 -8.56
C ASN A 82 13.93 0.69 -8.19
N ALA A 83 14.56 0.34 -7.08
CA ALA A 83 15.89 0.79 -6.72
C ALA A 83 16.76 -0.41 -6.35
N THR A 84 18.08 -0.31 -6.53
CA THR A 84 18.96 -1.42 -6.13
C THR A 84 19.19 -1.47 -4.61
N LEU A 85 19.37 -0.32 -3.96
CA LEU A 85 19.78 -0.24 -2.55
C LEU A 85 18.62 0.13 -1.64
N SER A 86 17.96 1.26 -1.90
CA SER A 86 16.94 1.77 -1.00
C SER A 86 15.85 2.59 -1.69
N ILE A 87 14.62 2.45 -1.19
CA ILE A 87 13.50 3.36 -1.46
C ILE A 87 13.02 3.84 -0.10
N ALA A 88 13.17 5.14 0.18
CA ALA A 88 12.89 5.67 1.51
C ALA A 88 12.20 7.03 1.47
N ILE A 89 11.25 7.23 2.39
CA ILE A 89 10.77 8.56 2.79
C ILE A 89 11.58 8.98 4.02
N THR A 90 12.30 10.10 3.94
CA THR A 90 13.29 10.51 4.95
C THR A 90 12.74 11.32 6.11
N GLU A 91 11.51 11.80 5.97
CA GLU A 91 10.83 12.65 6.96
C GLU A 91 9.59 11.92 7.48
N SER A 92 9.13 12.23 8.69
CA SER A 92 7.87 11.67 9.21
C SER A 92 6.67 12.49 8.74
N GLY A 93 5.64 11.80 8.27
CA GLY A 93 4.46 12.39 7.65
C GLY A 93 3.31 12.65 8.62
N LYS A 94 2.25 13.27 8.10
CA LYS A 94 0.94 13.23 8.78
C LYS A 94 0.33 11.86 8.55
N GLU A 95 -0.21 11.26 9.60
CA GLU A 95 -0.78 9.90 9.55
C GLU A 95 -1.97 9.81 8.58
N ILE A 96 -1.96 8.84 7.65
CA ILE A 96 -3.19 8.28 7.09
C ILE A 96 -3.90 7.53 8.23
N GLN A 97 -5.03 8.08 8.69
CA GLN A 97 -5.90 7.33 9.63
C GLN A 97 -6.49 6.11 8.91
N GLU A 98 -6.86 5.07 9.67
CA GLU A 98 -7.40 3.75 9.28
C GLU A 98 -8.67 3.78 8.39
N THR A 99 -8.63 4.48 7.27
CA THR A 99 -9.70 4.57 6.29
C THR A 99 -9.06 4.60 4.92
N VAL A 100 -9.44 3.62 4.10
CA VAL A 100 -8.87 3.39 2.77
C VAL A 100 -9.21 4.52 1.78
N VAL A 101 -10.19 5.36 2.12
CA VAL A 101 -10.90 6.19 1.14
C VAL A 101 -10.79 7.68 1.46
N SER A 102 -10.93 8.12 2.72
CA SER A 102 -10.97 9.56 3.02
C SER A 102 -9.59 10.27 3.00
N HIS A 103 -8.49 9.52 2.91
CA HIS A 103 -7.13 10.03 3.15
C HIS A 103 -6.10 9.75 2.05
N THR A 104 -6.48 9.19 0.90
CA THR A 104 -5.53 8.96 -0.22
C THR A 104 -4.93 10.26 -0.77
N SER A 105 -5.65 11.38 -0.67
CA SER A 105 -5.14 12.73 -0.98
C SER A 105 -4.07 13.24 0.00
N LYS A 106 -3.96 12.61 1.18
CA LYS A 106 -2.93 12.91 2.19
C LYS A 106 -1.70 12.02 2.06
N ALA A 107 -1.71 11.04 1.16
CA ALA A 107 -0.57 10.15 0.95
C ALA A 107 0.68 10.96 0.55
N SER A 108 1.84 10.46 0.94
CA SER A 108 3.12 11.06 0.60
C SER A 108 3.53 10.69 -0.82
N VAL A 109 3.29 9.43 -1.16
CA VAL A 109 3.53 8.84 -2.46
C VAL A 109 2.39 7.91 -2.81
N VAL A 110 2.02 7.92 -4.09
CA VAL A 110 1.13 6.93 -4.69
C VAL A 110 1.94 6.13 -5.71
N VAL A 111 1.94 4.81 -5.58
CA VAL A 111 2.58 3.91 -6.54
C VAL A 111 1.51 2.98 -7.11
N GLN A 112 1.40 2.92 -8.42
CA GLN A 112 0.65 1.89 -9.14
C GLN A 112 1.67 0.99 -9.83
N GLY A 113 1.66 -0.29 -9.48
CA GLY A 113 2.72 -1.24 -9.78
C GLY A 113 3.56 -1.59 -8.55
N ASP A 114 4.54 -2.46 -8.77
CA ASP A 114 5.36 -3.00 -7.68
C ASP A 114 6.41 -2.00 -7.17
N VAL A 115 6.72 -2.09 -5.88
CA VAL A 115 7.83 -1.40 -5.21
C VAL A 115 8.90 -2.44 -4.90
N VAL A 116 10.08 -2.31 -5.51
CA VAL A 116 11.14 -3.31 -5.41
C VAL A 116 12.48 -2.67 -5.06
N SER A 117 13.13 -3.13 -3.99
CA SER A 117 14.45 -2.67 -3.55
C SER A 117 15.05 -3.62 -2.52
N ASP A 118 16.35 -3.55 -2.22
CA ASP A 118 16.93 -4.29 -1.09
C ASP A 118 16.40 -3.78 0.28
N SER A 119 16.10 -2.48 0.37
CA SER A 119 15.47 -1.86 1.54
C SER A 119 14.33 -0.94 1.12
N VAL A 120 13.16 -1.06 1.77
CA VAL A 120 11.98 -0.22 1.54
C VAL A 120 11.52 0.36 2.88
N LYS A 121 11.51 1.69 3.00
CA LYS A 121 11.10 2.43 4.20
C LYS A 121 10.12 3.52 3.83
N LEU A 122 8.83 3.22 3.86
CA LEU A 122 7.80 4.18 3.48
C LEU A 122 6.93 4.54 4.68
N ASP A 123 6.65 5.83 4.79
CA ASP A 123 5.69 6.39 5.72
C ASP A 123 4.57 7.04 4.90
N ASN A 124 3.33 6.74 5.25
CA ASN A 124 2.17 7.39 4.67
C ASN A 124 2.05 7.16 3.13
N ALA A 125 2.32 5.94 2.67
CA ALA A 125 2.29 5.56 1.27
C ALA A 125 1.00 4.82 0.87
N LEU A 126 0.56 5.04 -0.38
CA LEU A 126 -0.51 4.27 -1.02
C LEU A 126 0.07 3.48 -2.19
N ILE A 127 -0.04 2.15 -2.14
CA ILE A 127 0.58 1.24 -3.11
C ILE A 127 -0.50 0.34 -3.70
N PHE A 128 -0.70 0.42 -5.01
CA PHE A 128 -1.53 -0.48 -5.81
C PHE A 128 -0.63 -1.48 -6.54
N GLY A 129 -0.15 -2.46 -5.80
CA GLY A 129 0.86 -3.41 -6.25
C GLY A 129 1.53 -4.09 -5.07
N ASN A 130 2.58 -4.85 -5.36
CA ASN A 130 3.32 -5.59 -4.34
C ASN A 130 4.52 -4.80 -3.82
N VAL A 131 4.91 -5.07 -2.58
CA VAL A 131 6.18 -4.60 -2.02
C VAL A 131 7.10 -5.80 -1.87
N ARG A 132 8.26 -5.79 -2.52
CA ARG A 132 9.27 -6.87 -2.45
C ARG A 132 10.62 -6.33 -2.05
N SER A 133 11.17 -6.83 -0.96
CA SER A 133 12.45 -6.35 -0.44
C SER A 133 13.11 -7.35 0.50
N ARG A 134 14.37 -7.14 0.85
CA ARG A 134 15.01 -7.87 1.96
C ARG A 134 14.54 -7.30 3.30
N GLU A 135 14.52 -5.98 3.40
CA GLU A 135 14.02 -5.25 4.55
C GLU A 135 12.84 -4.35 4.17
N VAL A 136 11.72 -4.46 4.91
CA VAL A 136 10.54 -3.62 4.72
C VAL A 136 10.17 -2.95 6.03
N SER A 137 9.97 -1.63 6.00
CA SER A 137 9.36 -0.84 7.06
C SER A 137 8.25 0.03 6.47
N LEU A 138 7.00 -0.25 6.82
CA LEU A 138 5.83 0.45 6.33
C LEU A 138 5.06 1.01 7.52
N VAL A 139 4.89 2.33 7.54
CA VAL A 139 4.20 3.05 8.60
C VAL A 139 3.04 3.81 7.98
N ASN A 140 1.86 3.76 8.61
CA ASN A 140 0.65 4.47 8.16
C ASN A 140 0.34 4.27 6.67
N SER A 141 0.58 3.07 6.14
CA SER A 141 0.54 2.81 4.70
C SER A 141 -0.63 1.91 4.32
N ILE A 142 -1.12 2.06 3.09
CA ILE A 142 -2.15 1.20 2.50
C ILE A 142 -1.54 0.51 1.29
N ILE A 143 -1.54 -0.83 1.32
CA ILE A 143 -0.97 -1.68 0.29
C ILE A 143 -2.10 -2.54 -0.26
N VAL A 144 -2.62 -2.14 -1.42
CA VAL A 144 -3.56 -2.92 -2.22
C VAL A 144 -2.78 -3.98 -3.00
N GLY A 145 -2.15 -4.89 -2.27
CA GLY A 145 -1.32 -5.97 -2.78
C GLY A 145 -0.58 -6.69 -1.66
N SER A 146 0.34 -7.57 -2.04
CA SER A 146 1.08 -8.42 -1.09
C SER A 146 2.42 -7.81 -0.71
N ILE A 147 2.86 -8.06 0.53
CA ILE A 147 4.17 -7.65 1.02
C ILE A 147 5.05 -8.89 1.18
N PHE A 148 6.23 -8.87 0.59
CA PHE A 148 7.23 -9.92 0.70
C PHE A 148 8.54 -9.33 1.22
N ALA A 149 8.97 -9.78 2.40
CA ALA A 149 10.23 -9.37 3.01
C ALA A 149 11.13 -10.58 3.30
N GLU A 150 12.29 -10.68 2.68
CA GLU A 150 13.15 -11.87 2.86
C GLU A 150 13.66 -12.00 4.31
N GLU A 151 14.09 -10.90 4.92
CA GLU A 151 14.69 -10.91 6.26
C GLU A 151 13.78 -10.28 7.30
N THR A 152 13.35 -9.04 7.13
CA THR A 152 12.60 -8.31 8.16
C THR A 152 11.44 -7.52 7.57
N LEU A 153 10.24 -7.73 8.13
CA LEU A 153 9.04 -6.94 7.87
C LEU A 153 8.61 -6.22 9.14
N ARG A 154 8.59 -4.89 9.11
CA ARG A 154 8.03 -4.02 10.14
C ARG A 154 6.80 -3.31 9.56
N LEU A 155 5.66 -3.55 10.17
CA LEU A 155 4.41 -2.89 9.82
C LEU A 155 3.87 -2.14 11.03
N GLU A 156 3.53 -0.89 10.83
CA GLU A 156 2.93 -0.04 11.86
C GLU A 156 1.72 0.68 11.28
N ASN A 157 0.56 0.52 11.93
CA ASN A 157 -0.68 1.21 11.57
C ASN A 157 -1.04 1.10 10.07
N SER A 158 -0.80 -0.07 9.47
CA SER A 158 -0.86 -0.25 8.02
C SER A 158 -1.91 -1.28 7.60
N ASN A 159 -2.44 -1.10 6.39
CA ASN A 159 -3.42 -2.01 5.78
C ASN A 159 -2.80 -2.70 4.57
N PHE A 160 -3.01 -4.01 4.42
CA PHE A 160 -2.44 -4.80 3.34
C PHE A 160 -3.35 -5.95 2.92
N VAL A 161 -3.11 -6.54 1.74
CA VAL A 161 -3.86 -7.73 1.30
C VAL A 161 -3.34 -8.97 2.03
N ALA A 162 -2.05 -9.25 1.89
CA ALA A 162 -1.38 -10.41 2.47
C ALA A 162 0.10 -10.10 2.74
N LEU A 163 0.76 -10.88 3.60
CA LEU A 163 2.21 -10.75 3.81
C LEU A 163 2.95 -12.08 3.96
N SER A 164 4.24 -12.03 3.65
CA SER A 164 5.22 -13.06 3.97
C SER A 164 6.53 -12.39 4.38
N GLY A 165 7.16 -12.88 5.45
CA GLY A 165 8.37 -12.30 6.01
C GLY A 165 9.35 -13.33 6.57
N GLY A 166 10.64 -12.99 6.66
CA GLY A 166 11.57 -13.72 7.52
C GLY A 166 11.20 -13.53 8.99
N ARG A 167 11.39 -12.32 9.49
CA ARG A 167 10.97 -11.84 10.81
C ARG A 167 9.89 -10.78 10.68
N VAL A 168 8.68 -11.07 11.13
CA VAL A 168 7.53 -10.15 11.07
C VAL A 168 7.30 -9.47 12.43
N ILE A 169 7.22 -8.13 12.41
CA ILE A 169 6.93 -7.29 13.56
C ILE A 169 5.73 -6.40 13.23
N LEU A 170 4.62 -6.60 13.93
CA LEU A 170 3.39 -5.84 13.79
C LEU A 170 3.26 -4.88 14.99
N LYS A 171 3.25 -3.59 14.70
CA LYS A 171 3.09 -2.52 15.67
C LYS A 171 1.78 -1.79 15.52
N GLY A 172 1.19 -1.41 16.66
CA GLY A 172 -0.08 -0.69 16.66
C GLY A 172 -1.18 -1.45 15.92
N ARG A 173 -2.03 -0.74 15.17
CA ARG A 173 -3.25 -1.31 14.59
C ARG A 173 -3.08 -1.59 13.10
N ASN A 174 -2.86 -2.85 12.75
CA ASN A 174 -2.72 -3.27 11.36
C ASN A 174 -4.02 -3.93 10.86
N GLY A 175 -4.26 -3.84 9.56
CA GLY A 175 -5.39 -4.47 8.89
C GLY A 175 -4.94 -5.39 7.76
N CYS A 176 -5.51 -6.60 7.67
CA CYS A 176 -5.32 -7.51 6.54
C CYS A 176 -6.65 -7.81 5.85
N TRP A 177 -6.65 -7.88 4.52
CA TRP A 177 -7.85 -8.21 3.74
C TRP A 177 -7.97 -9.70 3.44
N LEU A 178 -6.84 -10.39 3.32
CA LEU A 178 -6.80 -11.84 3.21
C LEU A 178 -6.23 -12.47 4.48
N PRO A 179 -6.74 -13.66 4.84
CA PRO A 179 -6.28 -14.42 6.00
C PRO A 179 -4.92 -15.10 5.75
N TYR A 180 -3.98 -14.44 5.05
CA TYR A 180 -2.72 -15.03 4.64
C TYR A 180 -1.53 -14.22 5.16
N LEU A 181 -0.90 -14.76 6.22
CA LEU A 181 0.31 -14.24 6.81
C LEU A 181 1.25 -15.40 7.14
N THR A 182 2.49 -15.30 6.67
CA THR A 182 3.54 -16.30 6.92
C THR A 182 4.82 -15.63 7.41
N SER A 183 5.53 -16.30 8.31
CA SER A 183 6.80 -15.83 8.87
C SER A 183 7.75 -17.00 9.12
N LEU A 184 9.06 -16.81 8.95
CA LEU A 184 10.08 -17.82 9.32
C LEU A 184 10.38 -17.82 10.82
N GLU A 185 10.17 -16.69 11.48
CA GLU A 185 10.23 -16.53 12.94
C GLU A 185 8.83 -16.30 13.54
N PRO A 186 8.61 -16.52 14.86
CA PRO A 186 7.36 -16.16 15.50
C PRO A 186 7.00 -14.68 15.26
N ILE A 187 5.77 -14.42 14.81
CA ILE A 187 5.28 -13.07 14.56
C ILE A 187 5.26 -12.28 15.87
N GLN A 188 5.90 -11.11 15.88
CA GLN A 188 6.01 -10.25 17.06
C GLN A 188 4.94 -9.16 17.02
N PHE A 189 4.15 -9.08 18.09
CA PHE A 189 3.22 -7.97 18.32
C PHE A 189 3.84 -7.00 19.33
N ALA A 190 3.89 -5.71 19.00
CA ALA A 190 4.46 -4.69 19.86
C ALA A 190 3.60 -3.43 19.89
N ASP A 191 3.28 -2.94 21.08
CA ASP A 191 2.43 -1.75 21.23
C ASP A 191 3.14 -0.50 20.68
N THR A 192 2.35 0.46 20.20
CA THR A 192 2.82 1.77 19.74
C THR A 192 2.54 2.82 20.81
N ILE A 193 3.49 3.72 21.04
CA ILE A 193 3.27 4.89 21.90
C ILE A 193 2.89 6.06 21.00
N LEU A 194 1.69 6.59 21.20
CA LEU A 194 1.18 7.75 20.47
C LEU A 194 1.86 9.03 20.94
N ALA A 195 1.78 10.10 20.14
CA ALA A 195 2.41 11.39 20.45
C ALA A 195 1.91 12.02 21.78
N ASN A 196 0.70 11.66 22.22
CA ASN A 196 0.11 12.08 23.50
C ASN A 196 0.56 11.21 24.70
N GLY A 197 1.44 10.22 24.49
CA GLY A 197 1.91 9.28 25.51
C GLY A 197 0.99 8.09 25.77
N GLU A 198 -0.16 8.00 25.10
CA GLU A 198 -1.04 6.84 25.21
C GLU A 198 -0.42 5.63 24.52
N THR A 199 -0.65 4.45 25.10
CA THR A 199 -0.23 3.18 24.51
C THR A 199 -1.36 2.62 23.66
N MET A 200 -1.09 2.43 22.38
CA MET A 200 -1.96 1.76 21.44
C MET A 200 -1.56 0.29 21.33
N PRO A 201 -2.43 -0.65 21.73
CA PRO A 201 -2.10 -2.07 21.71
C PRO A 201 -1.89 -2.56 20.28
N ALA A 202 -0.93 -3.47 20.13
CA ALA A 202 -0.71 -4.19 18.89
C ALA A 202 -1.93 -5.06 18.56
N GLN A 203 -2.52 -4.84 17.40
CA GLN A 203 -3.67 -5.60 16.92
C GLN A 203 -3.56 -5.81 15.42
N LEU A 204 -3.84 -7.03 14.97
CA LEU A 204 -4.11 -7.31 13.58
C LEU A 204 -5.61 -7.54 13.41
N ARG A 205 -6.24 -6.73 12.55
CA ARG A 205 -7.66 -6.81 12.22
C ARG A 205 -7.81 -7.47 10.87
N TYR A 206 -8.59 -8.54 10.84
CA TYR A 206 -9.13 -9.02 9.58
C TYR A 206 -10.25 -8.08 9.13
N LEU A 207 -10.01 -7.35 8.05
CA LEU A 207 -11.01 -6.46 7.44
C LEU A 207 -11.86 -7.30 6.48
N SER A 208 -12.87 -7.99 7.02
CA SER A 208 -14.03 -8.40 6.20
C SER A 208 -14.79 -7.14 5.82
N LEU A 209 -14.97 -6.86 4.55
CA LEU A 209 -15.49 -5.56 4.14
C LEU A 209 -17.03 -5.61 4.14
N CYS A 210 -17.66 -4.76 4.96
CA CYS A 210 -19.09 -4.82 5.23
C CYS A 210 -19.97 -4.54 4.00
N ARG A 211 -21.07 -5.29 3.89
CA ARG A 211 -22.01 -5.24 2.76
C ARG A 211 -23.40 -4.66 3.11
N SER A 212 -23.62 -4.14 4.32
CA SER A 212 -24.98 -3.79 4.76
C SER A 212 -25.12 -2.34 5.20
N SER A 213 -25.76 -1.56 4.32
CA SER A 213 -26.33 -0.24 4.65
C SER A 213 -27.39 -0.34 5.77
N GLN A 214 -28.05 -1.49 5.93
CA GLN A 214 -29.04 -1.74 7.00
C GLN A 214 -28.41 -1.96 8.39
N LEU A 215 -27.14 -2.39 8.45
CA LEU A 215 -26.40 -2.59 9.70
C LEU A 215 -25.61 -1.36 10.14
N GLY A 216 -25.79 -0.22 9.46
CA GLY A 216 -25.14 1.04 9.81
C GLY A 216 -23.72 1.22 9.27
N CYS A 217 -23.26 0.33 8.38
CA CYS A 217 -22.00 0.46 7.65
C CYS A 217 -22.10 1.52 6.53
N GLY A 218 -22.45 2.75 6.90
CA GLY A 218 -22.47 3.89 5.97
C GLY A 218 -21.25 4.76 6.20
N PHE A 219 -20.66 5.27 5.13
CA PHE A 219 -19.63 6.30 5.22
C PHE A 219 -20.21 7.52 5.95
N LYS A 220 -19.64 7.87 7.10
CA LYS A 220 -19.83 9.20 7.69
C LYS A 220 -18.58 10.02 7.38
N SER A 221 -18.76 11.31 7.14
CA SER A 221 -17.67 12.27 7.02
C SER A 221 -16.73 12.13 8.23
N GLY A 222 -15.59 11.43 8.07
CA GLY A 222 -14.68 11.10 9.16
C GLY A 222 -14.06 9.69 9.15
N GLY A 223 -14.55 8.73 8.34
CA GLY A 223 -13.89 7.43 8.16
C GLY A 223 -14.83 6.23 8.00
N ILE A 224 -14.26 5.02 8.02
CA ILE A 224 -15.03 3.76 7.98
C ILE A 224 -15.78 3.63 9.30
N ALA A 225 -17.10 3.87 9.26
CA ALA A 225 -17.97 3.64 10.40
C ALA A 225 -18.27 2.15 10.56
N CYS A 226 -17.32 1.39 11.10
CA CYS A 226 -17.69 0.35 12.04
C CYS A 226 -16.99 0.64 13.35
N GLU A 227 -17.56 1.58 14.12
CA GLU A 227 -17.31 1.60 15.55
C GLU A 227 -18.07 0.40 16.16
N PRO A 228 -17.38 -0.59 16.74
CA PRO A 228 -18.03 -1.65 17.51
C PRO A 228 -18.75 -1.09 18.76
N PHE A 229 -18.43 0.16 19.13
CA PHE A 229 -18.74 0.74 20.43
C PHE A 229 -20.14 1.33 20.59
N VAL A 230 -20.88 1.63 19.50
CA VAL A 230 -22.12 2.42 19.62
C VAL A 230 -23.40 1.60 19.46
N THR A 231 -23.41 0.53 18.65
CA THR A 231 -24.67 -0.16 18.30
C THR A 231 -24.67 -1.68 18.51
N GLY A 232 -23.51 -2.33 18.66
CA GLY A 232 -23.42 -3.79 18.83
C GLY A 232 -23.98 -4.62 17.68
N LYS A 233 -24.19 -4.02 16.49
CA LYS A 233 -24.83 -4.66 15.31
C LYS A 233 -23.95 -4.66 14.06
N CYS A 234 -22.67 -4.32 14.20
CA CYS A 234 -21.70 -4.36 13.11
C CYS A 234 -21.47 -5.84 12.71
N GLY A 235 -21.72 -6.17 11.43
CA GLY A 235 -21.49 -7.51 10.89
C GLY A 235 -20.01 -7.88 10.71
N TYR A 236 -19.09 -6.98 11.09
CA TYR A 236 -17.68 -7.31 11.17
C TYR A 236 -17.48 -8.27 12.34
N HIS A 237 -16.93 -9.44 12.06
CA HIS A 237 -16.20 -10.16 13.08
C HIS A 237 -14.84 -9.48 13.20
N GLN A 238 -14.70 -8.59 14.18
CA GLN A 238 -13.37 -8.13 14.60
C GLN A 238 -12.65 -9.34 15.20
N VAL A 239 -11.99 -10.11 14.35
CA VAL A 239 -11.05 -11.12 14.80
C VAL A 239 -9.76 -10.38 15.10
N CYS A 240 -9.61 -9.95 16.35
CA CYS A 240 -8.33 -9.49 16.85
C CYS A 240 -7.42 -10.71 16.96
N LEU A 241 -6.42 -10.75 16.08
CA LEU A 241 -5.41 -11.78 16.08
C LEU A 241 -4.21 -11.27 16.89
N GLY A 242 -3.68 -12.13 17.75
CA GLY A 242 -2.51 -11.84 18.57
C GLY A 242 -1.56 -13.03 18.62
N SER A 243 -0.56 -12.96 19.51
CA SER A 243 0.48 -14.00 19.61
C SER A 243 -0.06 -15.41 19.89
N ALA A 244 -1.24 -15.52 20.50
CA ALA A 244 -1.90 -16.80 20.77
C ALA A 244 -2.51 -17.48 19.53
N ASP A 245 -2.59 -16.77 18.40
CA ASP A 245 -3.20 -17.24 17.14
C ASP A 245 -2.15 -17.67 16.10
N ILE A 246 -0.87 -17.73 16.50
CA ILE A 246 0.26 -18.12 15.65
C ILE A 246 0.47 -19.63 15.78
N TYR A 247 0.44 -20.34 14.64
CA TYR A 247 0.64 -21.78 14.59
C TYR A 247 1.95 -22.11 13.87
N PRO A 248 2.82 -22.95 14.46
CA PRO A 248 3.94 -23.51 13.74
C PRO A 248 3.45 -24.61 12.79
N ASP A 249 3.88 -24.55 11.54
CA ASP A 249 3.67 -25.56 10.52
C ASP A 249 5.03 -26.08 10.03
N GLN A 250 5.10 -27.35 9.66
CA GLN A 250 6.33 -27.96 9.16
C GLN A 250 6.28 -28.05 7.64
N THR A 251 7.20 -27.36 6.98
CA THR A 251 7.34 -27.43 5.53
C THR A 251 8.02 -28.74 5.10
N GLU A 252 7.88 -29.12 3.83
CA GLU A 252 8.44 -30.37 3.29
C GLU A 252 9.97 -30.47 3.44
N ASP A 253 10.66 -29.33 3.51
CA ASP A 253 12.12 -29.27 3.69
C ASP A 253 12.56 -29.24 5.17
N GLY A 254 11.61 -29.38 6.11
CA GLY A 254 11.87 -29.45 7.54
C GLY A 254 12.03 -28.08 8.23
N ARG A 255 11.76 -26.97 7.53
CA ARG A 255 11.69 -25.65 8.17
C ARG A 255 10.34 -25.45 8.87
N THR A 256 10.38 -24.77 10.01
CA THR A 256 9.17 -24.30 10.70
C THR A 256 8.70 -22.99 10.07
N LEU A 257 7.45 -22.97 9.64
CA LEU A 257 6.75 -21.77 9.18
C LEU A 257 5.76 -21.34 10.26
N TYR A 258 5.79 -20.09 10.68
CA TYR A 258 4.79 -19.52 11.57
C TYR A 258 3.68 -18.90 10.72
N ALA A 259 2.55 -19.60 10.66
CA ALA A 259 1.37 -19.13 9.96
C ALA A 259 0.36 -18.57 10.95
N LEU A 260 -0.24 -17.44 10.60
CA LEU A 260 -1.39 -16.93 11.33
C LEU A 260 -2.64 -17.43 10.61
N ASN A 261 -3.28 -18.46 11.17
CA ASN A 261 -4.38 -19.16 10.53
C ASN A 261 -5.73 -18.70 11.10
N LEU A 262 -6.52 -17.98 10.28
CA LEU A 262 -7.92 -17.65 10.61
C LEU A 262 -8.85 -18.86 10.60
N ALA A 263 -8.49 -19.97 9.93
CA ALA A 263 -9.34 -21.15 9.78
C ALA A 263 -9.74 -21.80 11.12
N GLN A 264 -8.95 -21.64 12.18
CA GLN A 264 -9.30 -22.19 13.50
C GLN A 264 -10.29 -21.32 14.29
N ARG A 265 -10.48 -20.05 13.92
CA ARG A 265 -11.49 -19.14 14.51
C ARG A 265 -12.63 -18.79 13.56
N ALA A 266 -12.50 -19.12 12.28
CA ALA A 266 -13.52 -18.98 11.27
C ALA A 266 -14.54 -20.11 11.39
N LEU A 267 -15.44 -20.01 12.37
CA LEU A 267 -16.66 -20.82 12.46
C LEU A 267 -17.60 -20.68 11.23
N ASN A 268 -17.20 -19.91 10.21
CA ASN A 268 -17.91 -19.68 8.96
C ASN A 268 -16.90 -19.45 7.82
N LEU A 269 -16.53 -20.53 7.11
CA LEU A 269 -15.65 -20.47 5.92
C LEU A 269 -16.32 -19.81 4.71
N ALA A 270 -17.64 -19.96 4.55
CA ALA A 270 -18.40 -19.43 3.41
C ALA A 270 -18.29 -17.88 3.27
N PRO A 271 -18.43 -17.07 4.34
CA PRO A 271 -18.14 -15.64 4.28
C PRO A 271 -16.71 -15.30 3.85
N ILE A 272 -15.70 -16.05 4.29
CA ILE A 272 -14.30 -15.80 3.91
C ILE A 272 -14.08 -16.07 2.42
N GLU A 273 -14.63 -17.17 1.90
CA GLU A 273 -14.58 -17.50 0.47
C GLU A 273 -15.25 -16.41 -0.37
N GLN A 274 -16.42 -15.94 0.05
CA GLN A 274 -17.11 -14.82 -0.60
C GLN A 274 -16.29 -13.53 -0.57
N GLU A 275 -15.54 -13.25 0.50
CA GLU A 275 -14.67 -12.07 0.59
C GLU A 275 -13.44 -12.19 -0.32
N ILE A 276 -12.83 -13.37 -0.43
CA ILE A 276 -11.73 -13.63 -1.38
C ILE A 276 -12.19 -13.33 -2.81
N GLN A 277 -13.35 -13.85 -3.20
CA GLN A 277 -13.92 -13.61 -4.53
C GLN A 277 -14.19 -12.12 -4.80
N GLN A 278 -14.58 -11.34 -3.79
CA GLN A 278 -14.78 -9.90 -3.94
C GLN A 278 -13.46 -9.13 -4.07
N VAL A 279 -12.45 -9.47 -3.25
CA VAL A 279 -11.12 -8.87 -3.39
C VAL A 279 -10.57 -9.15 -4.79
N GLU A 280 -10.74 -10.37 -5.31
CA GLU A 280 -10.37 -10.72 -6.68
C GLU A 280 -11.11 -9.85 -7.72
N LEU A 281 -12.44 -9.69 -7.57
CA LEU A 281 -13.25 -8.86 -8.46
C LEU A 281 -12.78 -7.40 -8.45
N PHE A 282 -12.56 -6.83 -7.27
CA PHE A 282 -12.07 -5.46 -7.10
C PHE A 282 -10.69 -5.27 -7.74
N LEU A 283 -9.72 -6.15 -7.41
CA LEU A 283 -8.37 -6.09 -7.98
C LEU A 283 -8.40 -6.22 -9.50
N LYS A 284 -9.28 -7.07 -10.03
CA LYS A 284 -9.47 -7.23 -11.48
C LYS A 284 -10.01 -5.96 -12.13
N GLN A 285 -11.02 -5.32 -11.54
CA GLN A 285 -11.53 -4.03 -12.04
C GLN A 285 -10.42 -2.97 -12.03
N LEU A 286 -9.66 -2.90 -10.94
CA LEU A 286 -8.61 -1.92 -10.74
C LEU A 286 -7.49 -2.07 -11.78
N MET A 287 -6.95 -3.29 -11.93
CA MET A 287 -5.81 -3.54 -12.81
C MET A 287 -6.19 -3.55 -14.30
N MET A 288 -7.44 -3.87 -14.65
CA MET A 288 -7.85 -3.88 -16.05
C MET A 288 -8.23 -2.51 -16.59
N TYR A 289 -8.66 -1.57 -15.73
CA TYR A 289 -9.35 -0.36 -16.17
C TYR A 289 -8.61 0.47 -17.21
N GLU A 290 -7.31 0.71 -17.02
CA GLU A 290 -6.49 1.49 -17.97
C GLU A 290 -6.28 0.82 -19.32
N HIS A 291 -6.44 -0.49 -19.37
CA HIS A 291 -6.25 -1.29 -20.57
C HIS A 291 -7.54 -1.47 -21.37
N LEU A 292 -8.67 -0.99 -20.85
CA LEU A 292 -9.96 -0.98 -21.55
C LEU A 292 -10.04 0.21 -22.52
N ASP A 293 -10.72 0.03 -23.66
CA ASP A 293 -11.10 1.15 -24.50
C ASP A 293 -12.13 2.04 -23.78
N LYS A 294 -12.30 3.29 -24.24
CA LYS A 294 -13.17 4.27 -23.57
C LYS A 294 -14.61 3.79 -23.35
N SER A 295 -15.18 3.06 -24.31
CA SER A 295 -16.55 2.57 -24.17
C SER A 295 -16.65 1.44 -23.13
N SER A 296 -15.64 0.57 -23.08
CA SER A 296 -15.51 -0.46 -22.06
C SER A 296 -15.20 0.11 -20.67
N GLN A 297 -14.44 1.22 -20.58
CA GLN A 297 -14.20 1.95 -19.33
C GLN A 297 -15.47 2.55 -18.75
N GLU A 298 -16.31 3.16 -19.58
CA GLU A 298 -17.61 3.69 -19.17
C GLU A 298 -18.53 2.57 -18.68
N GLN A 299 -18.65 1.47 -19.43
CA GLN A 299 -19.43 0.30 -19.01
C GLN A 299 -18.92 -0.35 -17.73
N ALA A 300 -17.59 -0.49 -17.58
CA ALA A 300 -16.99 -1.00 -16.36
C ALA A 300 -17.38 -0.11 -15.17
N ARG A 301 -17.24 1.21 -15.32
CA ARG A 301 -17.57 2.22 -14.31
C ARG A 301 -19.03 2.23 -13.92
N GLU A 302 -19.94 2.11 -14.88
CA GLU A 302 -21.38 1.94 -14.61
C GLU A 302 -21.65 0.65 -13.80
N SER A 303 -20.97 -0.44 -14.15
CA SER A 303 -21.17 -1.73 -13.47
C SER A 303 -20.62 -1.79 -12.04
N TRP A 304 -19.75 -0.85 -11.63
CA TRP A 304 -19.19 -0.84 -10.27
C TRP A 304 -20.25 -0.65 -9.19
N ALA A 305 -21.32 0.11 -9.47
CA ALA A 305 -22.40 0.31 -8.51
C ALA A 305 -23.10 -1.01 -8.13
N GLU A 306 -23.09 -1.99 -9.03
CA GLU A 306 -23.71 -3.30 -8.81
C GLU A 306 -22.72 -4.35 -8.31
N LYS A 307 -21.43 -4.20 -8.68
CA LYS A 307 -20.38 -5.21 -8.47
C LYS A 307 -19.44 -4.93 -7.31
N LEU A 308 -19.27 -3.67 -6.93
CA LEU A 308 -18.29 -3.24 -5.93
C LEU A 308 -19.01 -2.64 -4.72
N ARG A 309 -18.40 -2.76 -3.54
CA ARG A 309 -18.83 -2.06 -2.33
C ARG A 309 -18.66 -0.54 -2.50
N PRO A 310 -19.39 0.30 -1.76
CA PRO A 310 -19.24 1.75 -1.84
C PRO A 310 -17.79 2.22 -1.66
N GLU A 311 -17.04 1.65 -0.71
CA GLU A 311 -15.65 1.99 -0.43
C GLU A 311 -14.70 1.50 -1.53
N GLU A 312 -14.96 0.33 -2.09
CA GLU A 312 -14.20 -0.19 -3.24
C GLU A 312 -14.45 0.66 -4.46
N LYS A 313 -15.72 0.99 -4.74
CA LYS A 313 -16.11 1.88 -5.82
C LYS A 313 -15.46 3.24 -5.65
N GLU A 314 -15.52 3.83 -4.46
CA GLU A 314 -14.90 5.14 -4.21
C GLU A 314 -13.37 5.04 -4.35
N LEU A 315 -12.73 4.00 -3.81
CA LEU A 315 -11.30 3.77 -4.01
C LEU A 315 -10.96 3.60 -5.49
N LEU A 316 -11.79 2.89 -6.26
CA LEU A 316 -11.56 2.67 -7.69
C LEU A 316 -11.84 3.94 -8.50
N GLU A 317 -12.87 4.72 -8.17
CA GLU A 317 -13.16 6.03 -8.75
C GLU A 317 -12.05 7.03 -8.44
N MET A 318 -11.50 7.01 -7.22
CA MET A 318 -10.35 7.80 -6.84
C MET A 318 -9.12 7.36 -7.61
N THR A 319 -8.87 6.06 -7.69
CA THR A 319 -7.72 5.52 -8.44
C THR A 319 -7.83 5.96 -9.89
N VAL A 320 -8.99 5.79 -10.51
CA VAL A 320 -9.27 6.19 -11.90
C VAL A 320 -9.20 7.70 -12.11
N ALA A 321 -9.69 8.51 -11.16
CA ALA A 321 -9.53 9.97 -11.24
C ALA A 321 -8.07 10.42 -11.05
N MET A 322 -7.19 9.53 -10.57
CA MET A 322 -5.76 9.80 -10.47
C MET A 322 -4.98 9.47 -11.75
N LEU A 323 -5.57 8.72 -12.69
CA LEU A 323 -5.07 8.35 -14.02
C LEU A 323 -5.35 9.47 -15.03
#